data_AF-A0AAW2YBG3-F1
#
_entry.id   AF-A0AAW2YBG3-F1
#
_cell.length_a   1.000
_cell.length_b   1.000
_cell.length_c   1.000
_cell.angle_alpha   90.00
_cell.angle_beta   90.00
_cell.angle_gamma   90.00
#
_symmetry.space_group_name_H-M   'P 1'
#
loop_
_entity.id
_entity.type
_entity.pdbx_description
1 polymer ?
#
loop_
_entity_poly.entity_id
_entity_poly.type
_entity_poly.pdbx_seq_one_letter_code
_entity_poly.pdbx_strand_id
1 'polypeptide(L)'
;MPKEVYTLTKDQKRKVCEWVKCLRFPDGYPSNLSRCIDMTELRLHGMKTHNCHIFLQKLIPVVFREMVPEHVWSALMEVSLMFQVLCSTTLDIRKVQELKDSVAVIICNFGKVFPPTFFDSMEHLILHLPYEARVGGPVQYR
;
A
#
# COMPACT_ATOMS: atom_id res chain seq x y z
N MET A 1 -15.78 3.05 -22.62
CA MET A 1 -15.45 4.00 -21.54
C MET A 1 -14.00 4.41 -21.65
N PRO A 2 -13.63 5.66 -21.33
CA PRO A 2 -12.23 6.06 -21.24
C PRO A 2 -11.51 5.18 -20.23
N LYS A 3 -10.24 4.88 -20.49
CA LYS A 3 -9.42 4.10 -19.57
C LYS A 3 -9.16 4.94 -18.32
N GLU A 4 -9.50 4.42 -17.16
CA GLU A 4 -9.29 5.14 -15.90
C GLU A 4 -7.81 5.36 -15.63
N VAL A 5 -7.49 6.51 -15.04
CA VAL A 5 -6.11 6.99 -14.84
C VAL A 5 -5.25 6.09 -13.96
N TYR A 6 -5.89 5.25 -13.15
CA TYR A 6 -5.24 4.27 -12.27
C TYR A 6 -5.05 2.89 -12.94
N THR A 7 -5.52 2.69 -14.17
CA THR A 7 -5.43 1.40 -14.86
C THR A 7 -4.15 1.27 -15.68
N LEU A 8 -3.31 0.31 -15.32
CA LEU A 8 -2.09 -0.03 -16.07
C LEU A 8 -2.37 -0.60 -17.47
N THR A 9 -1.51 -0.31 -18.44
CA THR A 9 -1.46 -1.02 -19.73
C THR A 9 -0.93 -2.45 -19.54
N LYS A 10 -1.14 -3.31 -20.53
CA LYS A 10 -0.62 -4.68 -20.51
C LYS A 10 0.91 -4.71 -20.33
N ASP A 11 1.61 -3.79 -20.98
CA ASP A 11 3.07 -3.69 -20.88
C ASP A 11 3.52 -3.15 -19.53
N GLN A 12 2.80 -2.18 -18.95
CA GLN A 12 3.07 -1.74 -17.58
C GLN A 12 2.82 -2.87 -16.56
N LYS A 13 1.72 -3.63 -16.70
CA LYS A 13 1.46 -4.80 -15.85
C LYS A 13 2.57 -5.84 -15.96
N ARG A 14 3.07 -6.10 -17.18
CA ARG A 14 4.20 -7.01 -17.40
C ARG A 14 5.46 -6.53 -16.68
N LYS A 15 5.84 -5.25 -16.83
CA LYS A 15 6.99 -4.66 -16.14
C LYS A 15 6.87 -4.78 -14.61
N VAL A 16 5.69 -4.51 -14.07
CA VAL A 16 5.40 -4.69 -12.63
C VAL A 16 5.58 -6.14 -12.21
N CYS A 17 4.99 -7.10 -12.94
CA CYS A 17 5.11 -8.52 -12.63
C CYS A 17 6.56 -9.02 -12.70
N GLU A 18 7.32 -8.62 -13.73
CA GLU A 18 8.74 -8.94 -13.89
C GLU A 18 9.58 -8.37 -12.74
N TRP A 19 9.35 -7.11 -12.39
CA TRP A 19 10.05 -6.47 -11.27
C TRP A 19 9.80 -7.20 -9.96
N VAL A 20 8.53 -7.51 -9.62
CA VAL A 20 8.19 -8.23 -8.39
C VAL A 20 8.76 -9.66 -8.41
N LYS A 21 8.76 -10.32 -9.57
CA LYS A 21 9.32 -11.68 -9.71
C LYS A 21 10.84 -11.72 -9.48
N CYS A 22 11.54 -10.67 -9.93
CA CYS A 22 12.98 -10.51 -9.76
C CYS A 22 13.39 -9.92 -8.41
N LEU A 23 12.44 -9.38 -7.64
CA LEU A 23 12.71 -8.76 -6.36
C LEU A 23 13.34 -9.76 -5.38
N ARG A 24 14.48 -9.38 -4.80
CA ARG A 24 15.20 -10.14 -3.76
C ARG A 24 15.56 -9.17 -2.64
N PHE A 25 15.34 -9.62 -1.41
CA PHE A 25 15.72 -8.87 -0.22
C PHE A 25 16.93 -9.53 0.41
N PRO A 26 18.02 -8.79 0.71
CA PRO A 26 19.26 -9.36 1.21
C PRO A 26 19.11 -10.16 2.51
N ASP A 27 18.14 -9.76 3.33
CA ASP A 27 17.82 -10.32 4.65
C ASP A 27 16.68 -11.36 4.61
N GLY A 28 16.10 -11.62 3.44
CA GLY A 28 14.93 -12.49 3.30
C GLY A 28 13.67 -11.95 3.96
N TYR A 29 13.59 -10.63 4.22
CA TYR A 29 12.53 -10.00 5.01
C TYR A 29 11.10 -10.34 4.53
N PRO A 30 10.74 -10.23 3.24
CA PRO A 30 9.58 -10.92 2.70
C PRO A 30 9.96 -12.32 2.21
N SER A 31 8.99 -13.23 2.35
CA SER A 31 9.06 -14.52 1.66
C SER A 31 9.08 -14.32 0.13
N ASN A 32 9.61 -15.31 -0.61
CA ASN A 32 9.81 -15.21 -2.06
C ASN A 32 8.53 -14.82 -2.82
N LEU A 33 8.43 -13.54 -3.20
CA LEU A 33 7.29 -12.93 -3.91
C LEU A 33 7.13 -13.46 -5.33
N SER A 34 8.17 -14.07 -5.91
CA SER A 34 8.10 -14.65 -7.25
C SER A 34 7.03 -15.74 -7.35
N ARG A 35 6.71 -16.41 -6.24
CA ARG A 35 5.66 -17.44 -6.16
C ARG A 35 4.25 -16.88 -6.23
N CYS A 36 4.10 -15.58 -6.03
CA CYS A 36 2.81 -14.89 -6.06
C CYS A 36 2.52 -14.29 -7.44
N ILE A 37 3.41 -14.43 -8.43
CA ILE A 37 3.27 -13.83 -9.76
C ILE A 37 2.79 -14.84 -10.78
N ASP A 38 1.64 -14.54 -11.40
CA ASP A 38 1.15 -15.22 -12.60
C ASP A 38 1.51 -14.37 -13.82
N MET A 39 2.49 -14.83 -14.61
CA MET A 39 2.95 -14.16 -15.82
C MET A 39 2.01 -14.34 -17.02
N THR A 40 1.09 -15.30 -16.95
CA THR A 40 0.09 -15.53 -18.00
C THR A 40 -1.02 -14.50 -17.87
N GLU A 41 -1.58 -14.37 -16.68
CA GLU A 41 -2.67 -13.44 -16.37
C GLU A 41 -2.19 -12.03 -15.95
N LEU A 42 -0.88 -11.85 -15.78
CA LEU A 42 -0.24 -10.59 -15.33
C LEU A 42 -0.83 -10.05 -14.03
N ARG A 43 -0.95 -10.92 -13.03
CA ARG A 43 -1.55 -10.61 -11.72
C ARG A 43 -0.74 -11.18 -10.57
N LEU A 44 -0.95 -10.57 -9.40
CA LEU A 44 -0.47 -11.09 -8.13
C LEU A 44 -1.57 -11.94 -7.49
N HIS A 45 -1.24 -13.14 -6.99
CA HIS A 45 -2.17 -13.99 -6.24
C HIS A 45 -1.45 -14.73 -5.11
N GLY A 46 -2.21 -15.20 -4.12
CA GLY A 46 -1.67 -16.04 -3.04
C GLY A 46 -0.61 -15.36 -2.17
N MET A 47 -0.62 -14.02 -2.09
CA MET A 47 0.24 -13.30 -1.15
C MET A 47 -0.22 -13.57 0.27
N LYS A 48 0.71 -13.99 1.13
CA LYS A 48 0.47 -14.07 2.57
C LYS A 48 0.36 -12.66 3.17
N THR A 49 -0.39 -12.54 4.27
CA THR A 49 -0.62 -11.26 4.98
C THR A 49 0.68 -10.47 5.23
N HIS A 50 1.75 -11.12 5.70
CA HIS A 50 3.07 -10.50 5.87
C HIS A 50 3.61 -9.83 4.60
N ASN A 51 3.54 -10.52 3.46
CA ASN A 51 3.97 -9.96 2.18
C ASN A 51 3.07 -8.81 1.73
N CYS A 52 1.76 -8.88 1.99
CA CYS A 52 0.84 -7.78 1.71
C CYS A 52 1.20 -6.54 2.53
N HIS A 53 1.51 -6.69 3.82
CA HIS A 53 1.97 -5.57 4.66
C HIS A 53 3.25 -4.94 4.12
N ILE A 54 4.24 -5.75 3.72
CA ILE A 54 5.47 -5.23 3.12
C ILE A 54 5.18 -4.51 1.82
N PHE A 55 4.29 -5.06 0.99
CA PHE A 55 3.93 -4.47 -0.29
C PHE A 55 3.27 -3.09 -0.08
N LEU A 56 2.29 -3.03 0.81
CA LEU A 56 1.56 -1.82 1.18
C LEU A 56 2.46 -0.76 1.80
N GLN A 57 3.34 -1.14 2.72
CA GLN A 57 4.21 -0.20 3.42
C GLN A 57 5.35 0.31 2.53
N LYS A 58 5.98 -0.56 1.73
CA LYS A 58 7.30 -0.27 1.13
C LYS A 58 7.32 -0.35 -0.39
N LEU A 59 6.55 -1.23 -1.00
CA LEU A 59 6.71 -1.55 -2.42
C LEU A 59 5.77 -0.77 -3.33
N ILE A 60 4.56 -0.43 -2.88
CA ILE A 60 3.62 0.37 -3.67
C ILE A 60 4.28 1.66 -4.22
N PRO A 61 4.94 2.51 -3.41
CA PRO A 61 5.52 3.76 -3.92
C PRO A 61 6.66 3.51 -4.90
N VAL A 62 7.36 2.38 -4.80
CA VAL A 62 8.50 2.04 -5.65
C VAL A 62 8.03 1.46 -6.99
N VAL A 63 7.11 0.51 -6.94
CA VAL A 63 6.58 -0.21 -8.11
C VAL A 63 5.84 0.73 -9.05
N PHE A 64 5.07 1.68 -8.50
CA PHE A 64 4.14 2.47 -9.30
C PHE A 64 4.64 3.86 -9.70
N ARG A 65 5.82 4.31 -9.24
CA ARG A 65 6.31 5.70 -9.45
C ARG A 65 6.32 6.19 -10.90
N GLU A 66 6.61 5.30 -11.84
CA GLU A 66 6.64 5.62 -13.27
C GLU A 66 5.57 4.86 -14.05
N MET A 67 4.61 4.24 -13.35
CA MET A 67 3.57 3.41 -13.95
C MET A 67 2.21 4.10 -14.00
N VAL A 68 1.98 5.09 -13.13
CA VAL A 68 0.72 5.83 -13.03
C VAL A 68 0.97 7.34 -13.02
N PRO A 69 -0.03 8.18 -13.31
CA PRO A 69 0.10 9.63 -13.19
C PRO A 69 0.46 10.08 -11.77
N GLU A 70 1.14 11.22 -11.65
CA GLU A 70 1.67 11.75 -10.38
C GLU A 70 0.62 11.81 -9.26
N HIS A 71 -0.60 12.25 -9.56
CA HIS A 71 -1.66 12.34 -8.55
C HIS A 71 -2.12 10.97 -8.01
N VAL A 72 -2.11 9.93 -8.85
CA VAL A 72 -2.41 8.55 -8.46
C VAL A 72 -1.27 8.00 -7.59
N TRP A 73 -0.04 8.24 -8.02
CA TRP A 73 1.15 7.81 -7.29
C TRP A 73 1.25 8.50 -5.92
N SER A 74 0.97 9.80 -5.85
CA SER A 74 0.96 10.57 -4.60
C SER A 74 -0.05 9.99 -3.59
N ALA A 75 -1.27 9.66 -4.04
CA ALA A 75 -2.26 9.04 -3.17
C ALA A 75 -1.82 7.66 -2.66
N LEU A 76 -1.23 6.83 -3.53
CA LEU A 76 -0.66 5.53 -3.16
C LEU A 76 0.51 5.67 -2.16
N MET A 77 1.35 6.68 -2.34
CA MET A 77 2.47 7.00 -1.46
C MET A 77 1.99 7.44 -0.07
N GLU A 78 1.00 8.34 0.02
CA GLU A 78 0.44 8.80 1.30
C GLU A 78 -0.10 7.64 2.13
N VAL A 79 -0.86 6.73 1.50
CA VAL A 79 -1.34 5.50 2.17
C VAL A 79 -0.17 4.63 2.63
N SER A 80 0.86 4.44 1.80
CA SER A 80 2.02 3.63 2.16
C SER A 80 2.78 4.21 3.37
N LEU A 81 2.98 5.53 3.39
CA LEU A 81 3.63 6.25 4.49
C LEU A 81 2.84 6.16 5.79
N MET A 82 1.51 6.28 5.73
CA MET A 82 0.63 6.05 6.86
C MET A 82 0.84 4.65 7.46
N PHE A 83 0.84 3.59 6.63
CA PHE A 83 1.08 2.24 7.12
C PHE A 83 2.51 2.02 7.64
N GLN A 84 3.51 2.74 7.12
CA GLN A 84 4.86 2.70 7.72
C GLN A 84 4.89 3.26 9.15
N VAL A 85 4.14 4.33 9.42
CA VAL A 85 4.01 4.89 10.78
C VAL A 85 3.27 3.91 11.69
N LEU A 86 2.12 3.40 11.25
CA LEU A 86 1.25 2.53 12.05
C LEU A 86 1.89 1.17 12.38
N CYS A 87 2.65 0.61 11.45
CA CYS A 87 3.26 -0.71 11.60
C CYS A 87 4.72 -0.67 12.06
N SER A 88 5.23 0.50 12.46
CA SER A 88 6.58 0.63 13.01
C SER A 88 6.73 -0.22 14.28
N THR A 89 7.89 -0.89 14.43
CA THR A 89 8.26 -1.64 15.64
C THR A 89 8.34 -0.75 16.88
N THR A 90 8.63 0.54 16.66
CA THR A 90 8.63 1.56 17.70
C THR A 90 7.70 2.68 17.25
N LEU A 91 6.59 2.85 17.96
CA LEU A 91 5.65 3.93 17.66
C LEU A 91 6.21 5.27 18.16
N ASP A 92 6.46 6.17 17.21
CA ASP A 92 6.69 7.57 17.50
C ASP A 92 5.34 8.26 17.70
N ILE A 93 5.00 8.55 18.96
CA ILE A 93 3.72 9.15 19.33
C ILE A 93 3.48 10.49 18.62
N ARG A 94 4.54 11.25 18.30
CA ARG A 94 4.40 12.51 17.58
C ARG A 94 3.92 12.26 16.15
N LYS A 95 4.56 11.33 15.44
CA LYS A 95 4.15 10.93 14.09
C LYS A 95 2.75 10.32 14.06
N VAL A 96 2.39 9.54 15.09
CA VAL A 96 1.03 8.99 15.21
C VAL A 96 0.00 10.10 15.41
N GLN A 97 0.32 11.13 16.19
CA GLN A 97 -0.55 12.28 16.40
C GLN A 97 -0.69 13.13 15.11
N GLU A 98 0.41 13.43 14.43
CA GLU A 98 0.39 14.09 13.11
C GLU A 98 -0.45 13.29 12.11
N LEU A 99 -0.27 11.96 12.09
CA LEU A 99 -1.04 11.08 11.24
C LEU A 99 -2.54 11.10 11.60
N LYS A 100 -2.90 11.13 12.88
CA LYS A 100 -4.31 11.25 13.30
C LYS A 100 -4.95 12.52 12.74
N ASP A 101 -4.21 13.61 12.67
CA ASP A 101 -4.72 14.89 12.18
C ASP A 101 -4.78 14.93 10.64
N SER A 102 -3.97 14.13 9.95
CA SER A 102 -3.92 14.07 8.48
C SER A 102 -4.65 12.88 7.83
N VAL A 103 -5.01 11.82 8.59
CA VAL A 103 -5.53 10.55 8.03
C VAL A 103 -6.80 10.73 7.22
N ALA A 104 -7.70 11.63 7.64
CA ALA A 104 -8.90 11.95 6.89
C ALA A 104 -8.59 12.53 5.51
N VAL A 105 -7.58 13.40 5.42
CA VAL A 105 -7.14 13.99 4.15
C VAL A 105 -6.51 12.92 3.25
N ILE A 106 -5.66 12.04 3.80
CA ILE A 106 -5.03 10.93 3.07
C ILE A 106 -6.10 10.02 2.45
N ILE A 107 -7.10 9.62 3.23
CA ILE A 107 -8.18 8.75 2.74
C ILE A 107 -9.06 9.48 1.73
N CYS A 108 -9.35 10.77 1.93
CA CYS A 108 -10.07 11.57 0.94
C CYS A 108 -9.30 11.72 -0.38
N ASN A 109 -7.97 11.91 -0.34
CA ASN A 109 -7.15 12.00 -1.54
C ASN A 109 -7.11 10.67 -2.28
N PHE A 110 -6.98 9.57 -1.55
CA PHE A 110 -7.10 8.22 -2.09
C PHE A 110 -8.48 7.98 -2.72
N GLY A 111 -9.55 8.43 -2.06
CA GLY A 111 -10.94 8.38 -2.53
C GLY A 111 -11.23 9.15 -3.81
N LYS A 112 -10.46 10.20 -4.12
CA LYS A 112 -10.60 10.95 -5.38
C LYS A 112 -10.03 10.19 -6.58
N VAL A 113 -9.15 9.22 -6.34
CA VAL A 113 -8.45 8.48 -7.39
C VAL A 113 -9.20 7.21 -7.78
N PHE A 114 -9.73 6.49 -6.79
CA PHE A 114 -10.37 5.19 -6.97
C PHE A 114 -11.90 5.32 -6.99
N PRO A 115 -12.62 4.38 -7.64
CA PRO A 115 -14.06 4.48 -7.80
C PRO A 115 -14.75 4.33 -6.45
N PRO A 116 -15.95 4.89 -6.23
CA PRO A 116 -16.67 4.75 -4.97
C PRO A 116 -16.91 3.28 -4.56
N THR A 117 -17.02 2.37 -5.53
CA THR A 117 -17.16 0.92 -5.28
C THR A 117 -15.92 0.27 -4.68
N PHE A 118 -14.77 0.95 -4.67
CA PHE A 118 -13.57 0.51 -3.98
C PHE A 118 -13.65 0.78 -2.47
N PHE A 119 -14.44 1.77 -2.03
CA PHE A 119 -14.55 2.15 -0.63
C PHE A 119 -15.78 1.50 -0.02
N ASP A 120 -15.56 0.40 0.71
CA ASP A 120 -16.53 -0.15 1.62
C ASP A 120 -16.19 0.24 3.08
N SER A 121 -16.88 -0.36 4.05
CA SER A 121 -16.68 -0.05 5.46
C SER A 121 -15.23 -0.24 5.92
N MET A 122 -14.46 -1.14 5.29
CA MET A 122 -13.09 -1.48 5.66
C MET A 122 -12.11 -0.34 5.38
N GLU A 123 -12.26 0.40 4.28
CA GLU A 123 -11.42 1.55 3.96
C GLU A 123 -11.64 2.70 4.95
N HIS A 124 -12.84 2.81 5.53
CA HIS A 124 -13.14 3.79 6.57
C HIS A 124 -12.53 3.45 7.93
N LEU A 125 -12.29 2.15 8.22
CA LEU A 125 -11.61 1.75 9.46
C LEU A 125 -10.20 2.33 9.57
N ILE A 126 -9.57 2.64 8.44
CA ILE A 126 -8.24 3.25 8.39
C ILE A 126 -8.19 4.58 9.17
N LEU A 127 -9.29 5.33 9.23
CA LEU A 127 -9.40 6.59 9.98
C LEU A 127 -9.18 6.40 11.49
N HIS A 128 -9.50 5.22 12.02
CA HIS A 128 -9.41 4.92 13.45
C HIS A 128 -8.03 4.36 13.84
N LEU A 129 -7.27 3.82 12.89
CA LEU A 129 -5.98 3.18 13.16
C LEU A 129 -4.96 4.07 13.88
N PRO A 130 -4.81 5.38 13.60
CA PRO A 130 -3.88 6.23 14.36
C PRO A 130 -4.28 6.36 15.83
N TYR A 131 -5.58 6.51 16.11
CA TYR A 131 -6.08 6.54 17.48
C TYR A 131 -5.84 5.21 18.19
N GLU A 132 -6.17 4.10 17.54
CA GLU A 132 -5.97 2.74 18.07
C GLU A 132 -4.49 2.45 18.34
N ALA A 133 -3.59 2.85 17.44
CA ALA A 133 -2.15 2.69 17.63
C ALA A 133 -1.63 3.51 18.81
N ARG A 134 -2.16 4.72 19.00
CA ARG A 134 -1.78 5.58 20.14
C ARG A 134 -2.17 4.98 21.48
N VAL A 135 -3.35 4.35 21.57
CA VAL A 135 -3.87 3.80 22.84
C VAL A 135 -3.43 2.36 23.08
N GLY A 136 -3.31 1.55 22.02
CA GLY A 136 -3.00 0.12 22.08
C GLY A 136 -1.52 -0.22 21.86
N GLY A 137 -0.68 0.77 21.55
CA GLY A 137 0.75 0.55 21.31
C GLY A 137 1.07 -0.13 19.96
N PRO A 138 2.33 -0.53 19.73
CA PRO A 138 2.76 -1.12 18.46
C PRO A 138 1.98 -2.38 18.08
N VAL A 139 1.76 -2.60 16.77
CA VAL A 139 0.96 -3.73 16.26
C VAL A 139 1.53 -5.08 16.70
N GLN A 140 2.85 -5.21 16.94
CA GLN A 140 3.45 -6.47 17.38
C GLN A 140 3.03 -6.92 18.79
N TYR A 141 2.49 -6.01 19.59
CA TYR A 141 2.09 -6.29 20.98
C TYR A 141 0.56 -6.37 21.15
N ARG A 142 -0.17 -6.39 20.02
CA ARG A 142 -1.63 -6.50 19.97
C ARG A 142 -2.08 -7.88 19.49
#